data_AF-A0AAD5B831-F1
#
_entry.id   AF-A0AAD5B831-F1
#
_cell.length_a   1.000
_cell.length_b   1.000
_cell.length_c   1.000
_cell.angle_alpha   90.00
_cell.angle_beta   90.00
_cell.angle_gamma   90.00
#
_symmetry.space_group_name_H-M   'P 1'
#
loop_
_entity.id
_entity.type
_entity.pdbx_description
1 polymer ?
#
loop_
_entity_poly.entity_id
_entity_poly.type
_entity_poly.pdbx_seq_one_letter_code
_entity_poly.pdbx_strand_id
1 'polypeptide(L)'
;MSQWLAPIVWENSFDLTVIDNIYKQKNITVATTVFAVGKYVRFLKDLLESAEQHFMVGYRVHYYIFTDLPDEVPVVTLGEGRRLIIMKTAGSSRWQEISLRRMEMIEKLIEEELLNKADYIFSLDVDSKFKATGGQNLWVTSVVLVTKK
;
A
#
# COMPACT_ATOMS: atom_id res chain seq x y z
N MET A 1 23.20 1.36 -9.25
CA MET A 1 23.27 0.96 -7.82
C MET A 1 23.67 2.17 -7.00
N SER A 2 23.21 2.28 -5.76
CA SER A 2 23.65 3.34 -4.84
C SER A 2 25.08 3.08 -4.33
N GLN A 3 25.69 4.08 -3.69
CA GLN A 3 27.02 3.95 -3.09
C GLN A 3 27.08 2.93 -1.93
N TRP A 4 25.93 2.56 -1.35
CA TRP A 4 25.80 1.58 -0.27
C TRP A 4 25.21 0.24 -0.75
N LEU A 5 25.42 -0.11 -2.03
CA LEU A 5 25.02 -1.38 -2.63
C LEU A 5 23.50 -1.66 -2.57
N ALA A 6 22.67 -0.64 -2.39
CA ALA A 6 21.23 -0.81 -2.56
C ALA A 6 20.88 -0.82 -4.06
N PRO A 7 20.09 -1.80 -4.53
CA PRO A 7 19.59 -1.80 -5.89
C PRO A 7 18.67 -0.59 -6.07
N ILE A 8 18.84 0.12 -7.18
CA ILE A 8 17.88 1.11 -7.64
C ILE A 8 17.04 0.35 -8.67
N VAL A 9 15.73 0.31 -8.46
CA VAL A 9 14.81 -0.46 -9.30
C VAL A 9 14.31 0.41 -10.44
N TRP A 10 14.48 -0.05 -11.67
CA TRP A 10 13.97 0.58 -12.89
C TRP A 10 13.42 -0.48 -13.84
N GLU A 11 12.72 -0.05 -14.88
CA GLU A 11 12.20 -0.94 -15.92
C GLU A 11 13.32 -1.81 -16.52
N ASN A 12 13.13 -3.13 -16.51
CA ASN A 12 14.11 -4.15 -16.92
C ASN A 12 15.32 -4.34 -15.98
N SER A 13 15.31 -3.77 -14.77
CA SER A 13 16.36 -4.03 -13.76
C SER A 13 16.15 -5.32 -12.97
N PHE A 14 15.03 -6.01 -13.19
CA PHE A 14 14.60 -7.21 -12.47
C PHE A 14 13.81 -8.13 -13.39
N ASP A 15 13.79 -9.43 -13.07
CA ASP A 15 12.95 -10.43 -13.73
C ASP A 15 11.83 -10.83 -12.76
N LEU A 16 10.58 -10.45 -13.08
CA LEU A 16 9.44 -10.80 -12.24
C LEU A 16 9.23 -12.31 -12.12
N THR A 17 9.61 -13.10 -13.12
CA THR A 17 9.49 -14.56 -13.06
C THR A 17 10.34 -15.13 -11.92
N VAL A 18 11.56 -14.60 -11.75
CA VAL A 18 12.45 -15.00 -10.67
C VAL A 18 11.93 -14.53 -9.32
N ILE A 19 11.47 -13.27 -9.23
CA ILE A 19 10.89 -12.71 -8.00
C ILE A 19 9.66 -13.53 -7.58
N ASP A 20 8.75 -13.79 -8.50
CA ASP A 20 7.54 -14.56 -8.26
C ASP A 20 7.83 -15.98 -7.80
N ASN A 21 8.78 -16.67 -8.44
CA ASN A 21 9.18 -18.01 -8.04
C ASN A 21 9.73 -18.05 -6.60
N ILE A 22 10.39 -16.99 -6.14
CA ILE A 22 10.93 -16.91 -4.78
C ILE A 22 9.84 -16.54 -3.77
N TYR A 23 9.07 -15.48 -4.03
CA TYR A 23 8.18 -14.89 -3.03
C TYR A 23 6.80 -15.54 -2.98
N LYS A 24 6.28 -16.07 -4.09
CA LYS A 24 5.00 -16.83 -4.05
C LYS A 24 5.14 -18.12 -3.25
N GLN A 25 6.30 -18.77 -3.29
CA GLN A 25 6.58 -19.96 -2.46
C GLN A 25 6.61 -19.64 -0.96
N LYS A 26 6.95 -18.40 -0.59
CA LYS A 26 7.01 -17.94 0.81
C LYS A 26 5.65 -17.48 1.36
N ASN A 27 4.61 -17.43 0.53
CA ASN A 27 3.27 -16.99 0.92
C ASN A 27 3.25 -15.64 1.66
N ILE A 28 4.02 -14.68 1.15
CA ILE A 28 4.18 -13.38 1.80
C ILE A 28 2.86 -12.60 1.84
N THR A 29 2.69 -11.84 2.92
CA THR A 29 1.57 -10.92 3.12
C THR A 29 2.08 -9.49 3.16
N VAL A 30 1.49 -8.64 2.33
CA VAL A 30 1.83 -7.22 2.21
C VAL A 30 0.73 -6.39 2.84
N ALA A 31 1.07 -5.61 3.87
CA ALA A 31 0.20 -4.57 4.41
C ALA A 31 0.36 -3.29 3.58
N THR A 32 -0.74 -2.65 3.22
CA THR A 32 -0.72 -1.38 2.46
C THR A 32 -1.57 -0.37 3.19
N THR A 33 -0.95 0.70 3.69
CA THR A 33 -1.64 1.78 4.40
C THR A 33 -1.95 2.93 3.46
N VAL A 34 -3.17 3.46 3.57
CA VAL A 34 -3.65 4.59 2.78
C VAL A 34 -4.42 5.52 3.71
N PHE A 35 -4.12 6.82 3.65
CA PHE A 35 -4.82 7.84 4.43
C PHE A 35 -5.76 8.65 3.53
N ALA A 36 -7.06 8.57 3.82
CA ALA A 36 -8.13 9.20 3.06
C ALA A 36 -9.04 10.00 4.01
N VAL A 37 -8.67 11.24 4.29
CA VAL A 37 -9.40 12.10 5.26
C VAL A 37 -10.17 13.19 4.52
N GLY A 38 -11.43 13.41 4.91
CA GLY A 38 -12.33 14.39 4.31
C GLY A 38 -12.46 14.21 2.79
N LYS A 39 -12.22 15.28 2.03
CA LYS A 39 -12.41 15.30 0.56
C LYS A 39 -11.54 14.30 -0.21
N TYR A 40 -10.52 13.71 0.42
CA TYR A 40 -9.62 12.78 -0.25
C TYR A 40 -10.19 11.37 -0.39
N VAL A 41 -11.28 11.05 0.32
CA VAL A 41 -12.01 9.77 0.18
C VAL A 41 -12.45 9.52 -1.26
N ARG A 42 -12.76 10.58 -2.02
CA ARG A 42 -13.13 10.48 -3.44
C ARG A 42 -12.09 9.79 -4.33
N PHE A 43 -10.82 9.77 -3.94
CA PHE A 43 -9.74 9.16 -4.72
C PHE A 43 -9.57 7.65 -4.43
N LEU A 44 -10.16 7.13 -3.35
CA LEU A 44 -10.00 5.73 -2.95
C LEU A 44 -10.45 4.75 -4.02
N LYS A 45 -11.53 5.07 -4.74
CA LYS A 45 -12.07 4.17 -5.76
C LYS A 45 -11.04 3.93 -6.87
N ASP A 46 -10.54 5.02 -7.46
CA ASP A 46 -9.54 4.97 -8.52
C ASP A 46 -8.23 4.30 -8.07
N LEU A 47 -7.79 4.56 -6.84
CA LEU A 47 -6.62 3.93 -6.25
C LEU A 47 -6.82 2.41 -6.13
N LEU A 48 -7.91 1.98 -5.48
CA LEU A 48 -8.17 0.57 -5.20
C LEU A 48 -8.40 -0.22 -6.48
N GLU A 49 -9.23 0.28 -7.39
CA GLU A 49 -9.48 -0.38 -8.69
C GLU A 49 -8.19 -0.52 -9.49
N SER A 50 -7.35 0.53 -9.53
CA SER A 50 -6.07 0.44 -10.23
C SER A 50 -5.06 -0.46 -9.52
N ALA A 51 -5.06 -0.50 -8.19
CA ALA A 51 -4.20 -1.37 -7.39
C ALA A 51 -4.55 -2.84 -7.58
N GLU A 52 -5.83 -3.21 -7.67
CA GLU A 52 -6.23 -4.60 -7.93
C GLU A 52 -5.76 -5.10 -9.30
N GLN A 53 -5.62 -4.20 -10.28
CA GLN A 53 -5.15 -4.58 -11.62
C GLN A 53 -3.61 -4.64 -11.72
N HIS A 54 -2.87 -3.90 -10.90
CA HIS A 54 -1.44 -3.67 -11.16
C HIS A 54 -0.52 -3.80 -9.93
N PHE A 55 -1.05 -3.72 -8.71
CA PHE A 55 -0.25 -3.69 -7.48
C PHE A 55 -0.20 -5.06 -6.81
N MET A 56 0.99 -5.67 -6.83
CA MET A 56 1.27 -6.95 -6.16
C MET A 56 0.23 -8.02 -6.52
N VAL A 57 -0.09 -8.13 -7.81
CA VAL A 57 -1.07 -9.10 -8.32
C VAL A 57 -0.56 -10.52 -8.08
N GLY A 58 -1.43 -11.39 -7.55
CA GLY A 58 -1.06 -12.75 -7.17
C GLY A 58 -0.36 -12.87 -5.83
N TYR A 59 -0.25 -11.78 -5.06
CA TYR A 59 0.19 -11.77 -3.67
C TYR A 59 -0.97 -11.43 -2.72
N ARG A 60 -0.81 -11.81 -1.44
CA ARG A 60 -1.74 -11.46 -0.37
C ARG A 60 -1.52 -10.00 0.02
N VAL A 61 -2.54 -9.17 -0.17
CA VAL A 61 -2.48 -7.74 0.15
C VAL A 61 -3.60 -7.37 1.10
N HIS A 62 -3.26 -6.75 2.22
CA HIS A 62 -4.23 -6.19 3.15
C HIS A 62 -4.15 -4.66 3.11
N TYR A 63 -5.21 -4.03 2.63
CA TYR A 63 -5.37 -2.59 2.59
C TYR A 63 -5.89 -2.08 3.94
N TYR A 64 -5.15 -1.18 4.57
CA TYR A 64 -5.54 -0.48 5.79
C TYR A 64 -5.88 0.96 5.43
N ILE A 65 -7.18 1.25 5.35
CA ILE A 65 -7.71 2.55 4.94
C ILE A 65 -8.00 3.39 6.18
N PHE A 66 -7.17 4.37 6.44
CA PHE A 66 -7.37 5.34 7.52
C PHE A 66 -8.27 6.48 7.05
N THR A 67 -9.47 6.59 7.63
CA THR A 67 -10.46 7.60 7.22
C THR A 67 -11.34 8.08 8.37
N ASP A 68 -11.79 9.32 8.29
CA ASP A 68 -12.82 9.92 9.14
C ASP A 68 -14.25 9.65 8.63
N LEU A 69 -14.39 9.16 7.40
CA LEU A 69 -15.66 8.88 6.73
C LEU A 69 -15.74 7.40 6.31
N PRO A 70 -15.87 6.45 7.26
CA PRO A 70 -15.86 5.01 6.97
C PRO A 70 -17.01 4.58 6.04
N ASP A 71 -18.15 5.25 6.11
CA ASP A 71 -19.33 4.96 5.28
C ASP A 71 -19.16 5.40 3.81
N GLU A 72 -18.17 6.26 3.53
CA GLU A 72 -17.87 6.72 2.17
C GLU A 72 -16.77 5.87 1.49
N VAL A 73 -16.23 4.86 2.16
CA VAL A 73 -15.25 3.95 1.57
C VAL A 73 -15.93 3.12 0.47
N PRO A 74 -15.42 3.13 -0.77
CA PRO A 74 -16.07 2.46 -1.88
C PRO A 74 -16.02 0.94 -1.73
N VAL A 75 -17.10 0.27 -2.11
CA VAL A 75 -17.11 -1.19 -2.26
C VAL A 75 -16.40 -1.54 -3.56
N VAL A 76 -15.27 -2.23 -3.45
CA VAL A 76 -14.45 -2.67 -4.60
C VAL A 76 -14.30 -4.19 -4.52
N THR A 77 -14.38 -4.85 -5.68
CA THR A 77 -14.11 -6.29 -5.78
C THR A 77 -12.63 -6.55 -5.58
N LEU A 78 -12.27 -7.30 -4.54
CA LEU A 78 -10.90 -7.66 -4.23
C LEU A 78 -10.57 -9.06 -4.77
N GLY A 79 -9.35 -9.24 -5.23
CA GLY A 79 -8.81 -10.54 -5.63
C GLY A 79 -8.65 -11.51 -4.44
N GLU A 80 -8.39 -12.77 -4.75
CA GLU A 80 -8.18 -13.81 -3.75
C GLU A 80 -7.00 -13.47 -2.81
N GLY A 81 -7.18 -13.74 -1.52
CA GLY A 81 -6.16 -13.48 -0.50
C GLY A 81 -5.97 -12.00 -0.16
N ARG A 82 -6.82 -11.11 -0.70
CA ARG A 82 -6.77 -9.67 -0.49
C ARG A 82 -7.92 -9.19 0.36
N ARG A 83 -7.67 -8.20 1.22
CA ARG A 83 -8.65 -7.69 2.19
C ARG A 83 -8.55 -6.19 2.32
N LEU A 84 -9.69 -5.56 2.60
CA LEU A 84 -9.76 -4.14 2.92
C LEU A 84 -10.26 -3.98 4.36
N ILE A 85 -9.47 -3.30 5.18
CA ILE A 85 -9.70 -3.02 6.59
C ILE A 85 -9.84 -1.50 6.74
N ILE A 86 -10.96 -1.06 7.30
CA ILE A 86 -11.25 0.36 7.53
C ILE A 86 -10.81 0.71 8.95
N MET A 87 -9.90 1.67 9.05
CA MET A 87 -9.37 2.21 10.30
C MET A 87 -9.97 3.59 10.52
N LYS A 88 -10.93 3.71 11.45
CA LYS A 88 -11.55 5.01 11.75
C LYS A 88 -10.52 5.94 12.41
N THR A 89 -10.36 7.14 11.86
CA THR A 89 -9.49 8.18 12.41
C THR A 89 -10.28 9.44 12.73
N ALA A 90 -9.75 10.27 13.62
CA ALA A 90 -10.30 11.59 13.84
C ALA A 90 -9.97 12.48 12.63
N GLY A 91 -10.98 13.13 12.05
CA GLY A 91 -10.75 14.25 11.14
C GLY A 91 -10.00 15.37 11.89
N SER A 92 -9.05 16.03 11.23
CA SER A 92 -8.44 17.27 11.74
C SER A 92 -8.62 18.38 10.71
N SER A 93 -8.91 19.59 11.20
CA SER A 93 -9.00 20.79 10.37
C SER A 93 -7.63 21.24 9.84
N ARG A 94 -6.52 20.68 10.35
CA ARG A 94 -5.15 21.07 10.02
C ARG A 94 -4.37 19.92 9.37
N TRP A 95 -4.09 20.04 8.08
CA TRP A 95 -3.41 19.00 7.29
C TRP A 95 -2.00 18.61 7.82
N GLN A 96 -1.30 19.51 8.51
CA GLN A 96 -0.01 19.21 9.14
C GLN A 96 -0.14 18.22 10.29
N GLU A 97 -1.23 18.30 11.05
CA GLU A 97 -1.49 17.37 12.15
C GLU A 97 -1.86 15.98 11.62
N ILE A 98 -2.64 15.93 10.53
CA ILE A 98 -2.92 14.68 9.81
C ILE A 98 -1.61 14.04 9.37
N SER A 99 -0.70 14.80 8.74
CA SER A 99 0.58 14.29 8.27
C SER A 99 1.48 13.76 9.38
N LEU A 100 1.56 14.45 10.52
CA LEU A 100 2.37 14.03 11.67
C LEU A 100 1.78 12.79 12.36
N ARG A 101 0.45 12.69 12.45
CA ARG A 101 -0.22 11.53 13.05
C ARG A 101 -0.17 10.28 12.15
N ARG A 102 0.12 10.40 10.84
CA ARG A 102 0.24 9.24 9.96
C ARG A 102 1.29 8.24 10.47
N MET A 103 2.47 8.74 10.84
CA MET A 103 3.55 7.88 11.32
C MET A 103 3.20 7.22 12.65
N GLU A 104 2.60 7.96 13.59
CA GLU A 104 2.12 7.41 14.86
C GLU A 104 1.05 6.32 14.66
N MET A 105 0.11 6.54 13.73
CA MET A 105 -0.93 5.55 13.40
C MET A 105 -0.35 4.31 12.73
N ILE A 106 0.64 4.47 11.85
CA ILE A 106 1.35 3.35 11.23
C ILE A 106 2.15 2.57 12.28
N GLU A 107 2.85 3.25 13.18
CA GLU A 107 3.62 2.64 14.27
C GLU A 107 2.71 1.78 15.16
N LYS A 108 1.60 2.34 15.65
CA LYS A 108 0.60 1.59 16.43
C LYS A 108 0.03 0.40 15.66
N LEU A 109 -0.32 0.60 14.38
CA LEU A 109 -0.79 -0.50 13.53
C LEU A 109 0.27 -1.61 13.42
N ILE A 110 1.54 -1.25 13.30
CA ILE A 110 2.63 -2.23 13.24
C ILE A 110 2.67 -3.03 14.55
N GLU A 111 2.74 -2.35 15.69
CA GLU A 111 2.87 -2.95 17.02
C GLU A 111 1.68 -3.85 17.38
N GLU A 112 0.47 -3.37 17.15
CA GLU A 112 -0.76 -4.04 17.60
C GLU A 112 -1.16 -5.19 16.66
N GLU A 113 -0.98 -5.02 15.35
CA GLU A 113 -1.61 -5.87 14.35
C GLU A 113 -0.60 -6.53 13.40
N LEU A 114 0.36 -5.78 12.85
CA LEU A 114 1.16 -6.29 11.73
C LEU A 114 2.37 -7.12 12.13
N LEU A 115 2.84 -7.04 13.38
CA LEU A 115 4.07 -7.72 13.81
C LEU A 115 4.11 -9.21 13.41
N ASN A 116 2.98 -9.92 13.47
CA ASN A 116 2.91 -11.35 13.11
C ASN A 116 1.98 -11.63 11.92
N LYS A 117 1.50 -10.59 11.22
CA LYS A 117 0.48 -10.73 10.16
C LYS A 117 0.92 -10.23 8.79
N ALA A 118 1.99 -9.44 8.70
CA ALA A 118 2.52 -8.94 7.43
C ALA A 118 4.06 -9.01 7.40
N ASP A 119 4.60 -9.37 6.23
CA ASP A 119 6.04 -9.45 5.97
C ASP A 119 6.58 -8.08 5.52
N TYR A 120 5.76 -7.32 4.80
CA TYR A 120 6.11 -6.01 4.25
C TYR A 120 4.99 -5.01 4.46
N ILE A 121 5.35 -3.74 4.64
CA ILE A 121 4.39 -2.63 4.68
C ILE A 121 4.74 -1.58 3.63
N PHE A 122 3.73 -1.15 2.90
CA PHE A 122 3.76 -0.03 1.95
C PHE A 122 2.86 1.08 2.47
N SER A 123 3.34 2.31 2.48
CA SER A 123 2.52 3.49 2.72
C SER A 123 2.33 4.25 1.41
N LEU A 124 1.08 4.42 0.98
CA LEU A 124 0.71 5.05 -0.28
C LEU A 124 -0.14 6.31 -0.05
N ASP A 125 0.07 7.32 -0.89
CA ASP A 125 -0.82 8.47 -0.93
C ASP A 125 -2.09 8.15 -1.73
N VAL A 126 -3.23 8.60 -1.22
CA VAL A 126 -4.56 8.21 -1.73
C VAL A 126 -4.88 8.74 -3.13
N ASP A 127 -4.24 9.82 -3.54
CA ASP A 127 -4.37 10.42 -4.88
C ASP A 127 -3.45 9.78 -5.93
N SER A 128 -2.76 8.69 -5.56
CA SER A 128 -2.01 7.85 -6.49
C SER A 128 -2.93 7.01 -7.37
N LYS A 129 -2.48 6.71 -8.60
CA LYS A 129 -3.16 5.78 -9.50
C LYS A 129 -2.15 4.88 -10.16
N PHE A 130 -2.36 3.57 -10.07
CA PHE A 130 -1.52 2.60 -10.74
C PHE A 130 -1.87 2.54 -12.22
N LYS A 131 -0.87 2.40 -13.08
CA LYS A 131 -1.05 2.23 -14.52
C LYS A 131 -0.26 1.02 -14.98
N ALA A 132 -0.87 0.18 -15.81
CA ALA A 132 -0.13 -0.76 -16.63
C ALA A 132 0.76 0.01 -17.60
N THR A 133 2.04 -0.31 -17.59
CA THR A 133 2.89 -0.06 -18.76
C THR A 133 2.88 -1.34 -19.59
N GLY A 134 3.01 -1.26 -20.92
CA GLY A 134 3.08 -2.41 -21.85
C GLY A 134 4.36 -3.24 -21.70
N GLY A 135 4.65 -3.64 -20.47
CA GLY A 135 5.94 -4.07 -19.95
C GLY A 135 5.86 -3.92 -18.43
N GLN A 136 5.63 -5.05 -17.77
CA GLN A 136 5.60 -5.29 -16.33
C GLN A 136 6.34 -4.25 -15.47
N ASN A 137 5.74 -3.13 -15.05
CA ASN A 137 6.39 -2.15 -14.16
C ASN A 137 5.43 -1.26 -13.35
N LEU A 138 5.83 -1.00 -12.11
CA LEU A 138 5.25 -0.05 -11.15
C LEU A 138 5.82 1.37 -11.39
N TRP A 139 4.95 2.32 -11.72
CA TRP A 139 5.20 3.74 -11.45
C TRP A 139 4.29 4.17 -10.31
N VAL A 140 4.88 4.41 -9.14
CA VAL A 140 4.26 5.20 -8.08
C VAL A 140 5.29 6.24 -7.67
N THR A 141 4.88 7.52 -7.67
CA THR A 141 5.73 8.69 -7.47
C THR A 141 6.35 8.75 -6.07
N SER A 142 5.89 7.94 -5.13
CA SER A 142 6.58 7.67 -3.86
C SER A 142 6.08 6.35 -3.28
N VAL A 143 6.96 5.36 -3.16
CA VAL A 143 6.74 4.15 -2.36
C VAL A 143 7.71 4.21 -1.20
N VAL A 144 7.19 4.41 0.00
CA VAL A 144 7.98 4.15 1.21
C VAL A 144 7.81 2.68 1.52
N LEU A 145 8.82 1.89 1.16
CA LEU A 145 8.97 0.51 1.63
C LEU A 145 9.60 0.58 3.03
N VAL A 146 8.80 0.36 4.08
CA VAL A 146 9.38 0.09 5.40
C VAL A 146 9.59 -1.42 5.46
N THR A 147 10.82 -1.86 5.19
CA THR A 147 11.19 -3.26 5.43
C THR A 147 11.33 -3.46 6.93
N LYS A 148 10.54 -4.38 7.49
CA LYS A 148 10.76 -4.84 8.86
C LYS A 148 12.10 -5.57 8.91
N LYS A 149 12.95 -5.23 9.88
CA LYS A 149 14.15 -6.03 10.22
C LYS A 149 13.73 -7.29 10.96
#